data_AF-A0A7S1V4X0-F1
#
_entry.id   AF-A0A7S1V4X0-F1
#
_cell.length_a   1.000
_cell.length_b   1.000
_cell.length_c   1.000
_cell.angle_alpha   90.00
_cell.angle_beta   90.00
_cell.angle_gamma   90.00
#
_symmetry.space_group_name_H-M   'P 1'
#
loop_
_entity.id
_entity.type
_entity.pdbx_description
1 polymer ?
#
loop_
_entity_poly.entity_id
_entity_poly.type
_entity_poly.pdbx_seq_one_letter_code
_entity_poly.pdbx_strand_id
1 'polypeptide(L)'
;RYVAGFAPPWRGATKRHPTHVASEQQQEPHQDMSNEEIDADDNPFGPARHLEELKVGGDAFIFERPDRPNNLEIHRLSDTSPSIFLLKNFLSEDECTQIIQKAQDEGMASATTTEGTDLRPFSRVGWLDNFADGNELVHDMGFAAGRLLLGEAVQNDPSSCCESLQVLNYHHVGGAFHLHHDGLGRLMTVIYYLNGIAGTWFPFANSCEDTLCPANREE
;
A
#
# COMPACT_ATOMS: atom_id res chain seq x y z
N ARG A 1 -14.25 -10.19 -10.67
CA ARG A 1 -13.52 -8.90 -10.69
C ARG A 1 -12.25 -9.11 -9.91
N TYR A 2 -11.09 -8.79 -10.46
CA TYR A 2 -9.81 -9.11 -9.85
C TYR A 2 -9.13 -7.87 -9.29
N VAL A 3 -8.80 -7.91 -8.01
CA VAL A 3 -8.04 -6.88 -7.30
C VAL A 3 -6.89 -7.56 -6.59
N ALA A 4 -5.71 -6.97 -6.58
CA ALA A 4 -4.59 -7.50 -5.81
C ALA A 4 -4.00 -6.44 -4.86
N GLY A 5 -3.49 -6.85 -3.70
CA GLY A 5 -2.91 -5.91 -2.76
C GLY A 5 -1.77 -6.44 -1.92
N PHE A 6 -0.89 -5.50 -1.54
CA PHE A 6 0.18 -5.68 -0.56
C PHE A 6 -0.03 -4.75 0.61
N ALA A 7 0.43 -5.14 1.80
CA ALA A 7 0.61 -4.21 2.89
C ALA A 7 1.90 -4.55 3.68
N PRO A 8 2.91 -3.66 3.77
CA PRO A 8 4.14 -3.92 4.51
C PRO A 8 3.90 -3.90 6.02
N PRO A 9 4.22 -4.93 6.82
CA PRO A 9 4.19 -4.82 8.28
C PRO A 9 5.41 -4.04 8.79
N TRP A 10 5.18 -3.15 9.75
CA TRP A 10 6.16 -2.37 10.49
C TRP A 10 6.10 -2.77 11.96
N ARG A 11 7.24 -3.23 12.49
CA ARG A 11 7.41 -3.59 13.90
C ARG A 11 8.19 -2.50 14.64
N GLY A 12 7.69 -1.27 14.71
CA GLY A 12 8.33 -0.22 15.51
C GLY A 12 7.52 0.33 16.70
N ALA A 13 6.27 -0.09 16.90
CA ALA A 13 5.49 0.31 18.08
C ALA A 13 5.47 -0.79 19.15
N THR A 14 6.60 -1.08 19.79
CA THR A 14 6.59 -1.89 21.01
C THR A 14 6.16 -1.03 22.20
N LYS A 15 4.98 -1.35 22.76
CA LYS A 15 4.60 -0.96 24.13
C LYS A 15 5.66 -1.51 25.09
N ARG A 16 6.44 -0.64 25.75
CA ARG A 16 7.29 -1.05 26.87
C ARG A 16 6.42 -1.42 28.07
N HIS A 17 6.56 -2.63 28.57
CA HIS A 17 6.17 -2.97 29.94
C HIS A 17 7.39 -2.95 30.86
N PRO A 18 7.23 -2.52 32.12
CA PRO A 18 8.35 -2.28 33.01
C PRO A 18 8.78 -3.59 33.69
N THR A 19 10.06 -3.92 33.57
CA THR A 19 10.72 -4.87 34.46
C THR A 19 11.80 -4.14 35.23
N HIS A 20 11.51 -3.88 36.50
CA HIS A 20 12.50 -3.52 37.51
C HIS A 20 13.37 -4.74 37.79
N VAL A 21 14.69 -4.67 37.50
CA VAL A 21 15.74 -5.29 38.31
C VAL A 21 16.98 -4.39 38.22
N ALA A 22 17.50 -4.00 39.38
CA ALA A 22 18.67 -3.15 39.54
C ALA A 22 19.95 -3.99 39.57
N SER A 23 21.02 -3.49 38.94
CA SER A 23 22.41 -3.75 39.37
C SER A 23 23.40 -2.83 38.65
N GLU A 24 24.05 -2.02 39.49
CA GLU A 24 25.43 -1.50 39.48
C GLU A 24 26.11 -0.90 38.24
N GLN A 25 26.66 0.29 38.52
CA GLN A 25 27.35 1.26 37.68
C GLN A 25 28.70 0.75 37.15
N GLN A 26 28.91 0.91 35.85
CA GLN A 26 30.23 1.24 35.29
C GLN A 26 30.06 2.48 34.40
N GLN A 27 30.71 3.57 34.81
CA GLN A 27 30.78 4.83 34.05
C GLN A 27 31.78 4.66 32.91
N GLU A 28 31.27 4.57 31.68
CA GLU A 28 32.06 4.79 30.46
C GLU A 28 32.03 6.29 30.10
N PRO A 29 33.11 6.82 29.48
CA PRO A 29 33.24 8.24 29.21
C PRO A 29 32.17 8.71 28.22
N HIS A 30 31.47 9.79 28.61
CA HIS A 30 30.52 10.51 27.77
C HIS A 30 31.17 10.88 26.42
N GLN A 31 30.87 10.10 25.38
CA GLN A 31 30.92 10.59 24.02
C GLN A 31 29.83 11.63 23.88
N ASP A 32 30.24 12.85 23.60
CA ASP A 32 29.39 13.95 23.18
C ASP A 32 28.78 13.54 21.84
N MET A 33 27.64 12.84 21.91
CA MET A 33 26.78 12.60 20.76
C MET A 33 26.19 13.96 20.45
N SER A 34 26.81 14.64 19.48
CA SER A 34 26.15 15.71 18.75
C SER A 34 24.73 15.24 18.48
N ASN A 35 23.75 15.95 19.06
CA ASN A 35 22.38 15.87 18.58
C ASN A 35 22.45 16.25 17.10
N GLU A 36 22.52 15.26 16.22
CA GLU A 36 21.98 15.44 14.88
C GLU A 36 20.54 15.88 15.13
N GLU A 37 20.25 17.15 14.85
CA GLU A 37 18.90 17.62 14.66
C GLU A 37 18.29 16.68 13.62
N ILE A 38 17.55 15.68 14.08
CA ILE A 38 16.59 15.00 13.23
C ILE A 38 15.63 16.11 12.85
N ASP A 39 15.78 16.63 11.63
CA ASP A 39 14.89 17.63 11.06
C ASP A 39 13.47 17.16 11.35
N ALA A 40 12.77 17.87 12.23
CA ALA A 40 11.42 17.51 12.65
C ALA A 40 10.40 17.60 11.49
N ASP A 41 10.86 18.04 10.32
CA ASP A 41 10.11 18.14 9.06
C ASP A 41 10.22 16.90 8.17
N ASP A 42 11.11 15.94 8.44
CA ASP A 42 11.14 14.70 7.67
C ASP A 42 10.06 13.78 8.25
N ASN A 43 8.98 13.55 7.50
CA ASN A 43 7.96 12.55 7.85
C ASN A 43 8.45 11.19 7.31
N PRO A 44 9.22 10.39 8.07
CA PRO A 44 9.84 9.18 7.53
C PRO A 44 8.81 8.15 7.07
N PHE A 45 7.58 8.23 7.60
CA PHE A 45 6.46 7.34 7.29
C PHE A 45 5.51 7.91 6.22
N GLY A 46 5.83 9.09 5.68
CA GLY A 46 5.12 9.74 4.60
C GLY A 46 5.37 9.09 3.24
N PRO A 47 4.65 9.55 2.20
CA PRO A 47 4.98 9.16 0.84
C PRO A 47 6.37 9.71 0.47
N ALA A 48 6.97 9.18 -0.60
CA ALA A 48 8.23 9.69 -1.10
C ALA A 48 8.15 11.21 -1.37
N ARG A 49 9.24 11.96 -1.07
CA ARG A 49 9.29 13.43 -1.16
C ARG A 49 8.76 14.00 -2.49
N HIS A 50 9.09 13.36 -3.61
CA HIS A 50 8.62 13.78 -4.93
C HIS A 50 7.09 13.67 -5.13
N LEU A 51 6.41 12.90 -4.28
CA LEU A 51 4.95 12.77 -4.23
C LEU A 51 4.30 13.71 -3.20
N GLU A 52 5.03 14.09 -2.14
CA GLU A 52 4.54 15.05 -1.14
C GLU A 52 4.24 16.42 -1.77
N GLU A 53 5.08 16.82 -2.72
CA GLU A 53 4.97 18.08 -3.45
C GLU A 53 3.84 18.08 -4.51
N LEU A 54 3.34 16.90 -4.88
CA LEU A 54 2.29 16.77 -5.90
C LEU A 54 0.96 17.30 -5.35
N LYS A 55 0.32 18.28 -6.01
CA LYS A 55 -0.98 18.80 -5.57
C LYS A 55 -2.10 17.79 -5.85
N VAL A 56 -3.18 17.84 -5.06
CA VAL A 56 -4.39 17.07 -5.37
C VAL A 56 -4.92 17.45 -6.75
N GLY A 57 -5.20 16.45 -7.59
CA GLY A 57 -5.55 16.62 -9.00
C GLY A 57 -4.37 16.98 -9.92
N GLY A 58 -3.15 17.00 -9.39
CA GLY A 58 -1.93 17.16 -10.16
C GLY A 58 -1.38 15.82 -10.66
N ASP A 59 -0.65 15.90 -11.77
CA ASP A 59 -0.05 14.76 -12.46
C ASP A 59 1.48 14.82 -12.33
N ALA A 60 2.09 13.67 -12.05
CA ALA A 60 3.53 13.45 -12.16
C ALA A 60 3.81 12.34 -13.19
N PHE A 61 4.72 12.59 -14.11
CA PHE A 61 5.21 11.62 -15.08
C PHE A 61 6.58 11.15 -14.64
N ILE A 62 6.68 9.92 -14.16
CA ILE A 62 7.86 9.51 -13.39
C ILE A 62 8.82 8.65 -14.18
N PHE A 63 8.41 7.95 -15.25
CA PHE A 63 9.37 7.12 -15.99
C PHE A 63 8.90 6.69 -17.39
N GLU A 64 9.82 6.70 -18.35
CA GLU A 64 9.76 5.83 -19.52
C GLU A 64 10.34 4.48 -19.13
N ARG A 65 9.50 3.45 -19.04
CA ARG A 65 9.99 2.08 -18.94
C ARG A 65 10.40 1.62 -20.34
N PRO A 66 11.68 1.35 -20.63
CA PRO A 66 12.11 1.02 -21.99
C PRO A 66 11.44 -0.26 -22.52
N ASP A 67 10.96 -1.10 -21.62
CA ASP A 67 10.23 -2.34 -21.85
C ASP A 67 8.72 -2.16 -22.03
N ARG A 68 8.18 -0.93 -21.89
CA ARG A 68 6.73 -0.68 -21.95
C ARG A 68 6.35 0.49 -22.85
N PRO A 69 5.29 0.35 -23.65
CA PRO A 69 4.89 1.37 -24.62
C PRO A 69 4.28 2.63 -23.98
N ASN A 70 3.87 2.56 -22.71
CA ASN A 70 3.15 3.64 -22.03
C ASN A 70 3.91 4.15 -20.82
N ASN A 71 3.93 5.48 -20.67
CA ASN A 71 4.51 6.14 -19.52
C ASN A 71 3.67 5.86 -18.26
N LEU A 72 4.37 5.69 -17.14
CA LEU A 72 3.76 5.64 -15.82
C LEU A 72 3.28 7.04 -15.44
N GLU A 73 1.99 7.16 -15.12
CA GLU A 73 1.39 8.41 -14.62
C GLU A 73 0.97 8.25 -13.16
N ILE A 74 1.22 9.28 -12.35
CA ILE A 74 0.82 9.31 -10.95
C ILE A 74 -0.06 10.54 -10.70
N HIS A 75 -1.22 10.29 -10.12
CA HIS A 75 -2.27 11.28 -9.86
C HIS A 75 -2.54 11.32 -8.35
N ARG A 76 -2.41 12.48 -7.68
CA ARG A 76 -2.78 12.57 -6.26
C ARG A 76 -4.30 12.77 -6.13
N LEU A 77 -4.96 11.85 -5.43
CA LEU A 77 -6.41 11.83 -5.24
C LEU A 77 -6.87 12.48 -3.92
N SER A 78 -6.00 12.51 -2.91
CA SER A 78 -6.31 13.01 -1.57
C SER A 78 -5.11 13.76 -1.01
N ASP A 79 -5.35 14.71 -0.10
CA ASP A 79 -4.29 15.54 0.47
C ASP A 79 -3.40 14.70 1.43
N THR A 80 -3.73 14.60 2.71
CA THR A 80 -2.86 14.19 3.80
C THR A 80 -3.49 13.11 4.66
N SER A 81 -4.83 12.94 4.65
CA SER A 81 -5.49 11.96 5.52
C SER A 81 -6.62 11.19 4.83
N PRO A 82 -6.34 9.97 4.31
CA PRO A 82 -5.01 9.44 3.99
C PRO A 82 -4.45 10.06 2.70
N SER A 83 -3.13 10.01 2.52
CA SER A 83 -2.51 10.27 1.21
C SER A 83 -2.90 9.15 0.24
N ILE A 84 -3.53 9.51 -0.89
CA ILE A 84 -3.99 8.55 -1.90
C ILE A 84 -3.44 8.95 -3.26
N PHE A 85 -2.82 7.99 -3.94
CA PHE A 85 -2.28 8.15 -5.29
C PHE A 85 -2.87 7.10 -6.22
N LEU A 86 -3.20 7.52 -7.45
CA LEU A 86 -3.59 6.66 -8.55
C LEU A 86 -2.43 6.54 -9.53
N LEU A 87 -1.96 5.32 -9.73
CA LEU A 87 -0.87 4.99 -10.66
C LEU A 87 -1.49 4.36 -11.91
N LYS A 88 -1.41 5.04 -13.04
CA LYS A 88 -1.89 4.52 -14.32
C LYS A 88 -0.75 3.86 -15.09
N ASN A 89 -1.07 2.80 -15.82
CA ASN A 89 -0.11 2.01 -16.60
C ASN A 89 0.99 1.35 -15.75
N PHE A 90 0.74 1.12 -14.46
CA PHE A 90 1.71 0.45 -13.59
C PHE A 90 1.94 -1.02 -13.94
N LEU A 91 0.92 -1.71 -14.43
CA LEU A 91 0.99 -3.08 -14.97
C LEU A 91 0.53 -3.09 -16.43
N SER A 92 1.09 -3.99 -17.23
CA SER A 92 0.56 -4.31 -18.56
C SER A 92 -0.66 -5.25 -18.46
N GLU A 93 -1.45 -5.36 -19.53
CA GLU A 93 -2.56 -6.32 -19.59
C GLU A 93 -2.08 -7.77 -19.50
N ASP A 94 -0.91 -8.06 -20.07
CA ASP A 94 -0.29 -9.39 -20.02
C ASP A 94 0.13 -9.75 -18.59
N GLU A 95 0.72 -8.81 -17.85
CA GLU A 95 1.10 -9.01 -16.45
C GLU A 95 -0.13 -9.22 -15.56
N CYS A 96 -1.17 -8.41 -15.76
CA CYS A 96 -2.45 -8.59 -15.10
C CYS A 96 -3.02 -9.99 -15.35
N THR A 97 -2.97 -10.46 -16.60
CA THR A 97 -3.43 -11.80 -16.99
C THR A 97 -2.60 -12.91 -16.34
N GLN A 98 -1.27 -12.77 -16.30
CA GLN A 98 -0.37 -13.72 -15.64
C GLN A 98 -0.69 -13.86 -14.14
N ILE A 99 -0.91 -12.75 -13.43
CA ILE A 99 -1.26 -12.74 -12.00
C ILE A 99 -2.60 -13.43 -11.77
N ILE A 100 -3.61 -13.13 -12.60
CA ILE A 100 -4.94 -13.76 -12.51
C ILE A 100 -4.82 -15.27 -12.70
N GLN A 101 -4.12 -15.71 -13.75
CA GLN A 101 -3.97 -17.14 -14.07
C GLN A 101 -3.26 -17.87 -12.93
N LYS A 102 -2.15 -17.30 -12.44
CA LYS A 102 -1.38 -17.89 -11.35
C LYS A 102 -2.19 -18.04 -10.07
N ALA A 103 -2.95 -17.02 -9.68
CA ALA A 103 -3.84 -17.11 -8.51
C ALA A 103 -4.96 -18.16 -8.69
N GLN A 104 -5.43 -18.38 -9.91
CA GLN A 104 -6.38 -19.45 -10.20
C GLN A 104 -5.73 -20.84 -10.08
N ASP A 105 -4.52 -20.99 -10.63
CA ASP A 105 -3.76 -22.25 -10.63
C ASP A 105 -3.36 -22.69 -9.22
N GLU A 106 -3.00 -21.75 -8.34
CA GLU A 106 -2.69 -22.02 -6.92
C GLU A 106 -3.94 -22.30 -6.07
N GLY A 107 -5.14 -22.14 -6.64
CA GLY A 107 -6.40 -22.48 -5.99
C GLY A 107 -6.91 -21.40 -5.02
N MET A 108 -7.80 -20.54 -5.50
CA MET A 108 -8.43 -19.51 -4.65
C MET A 108 -9.51 -20.11 -3.72
N ALA A 109 -9.50 -19.73 -2.44
CA ALA A 109 -10.51 -20.12 -1.45
C ALA A 109 -11.64 -19.08 -1.34
N SER A 110 -12.76 -19.43 -0.71
CA SER A 110 -13.78 -18.44 -0.32
C SER A 110 -13.18 -17.46 0.69
N ALA A 111 -13.39 -16.16 0.49
CA ALA A 111 -12.81 -15.14 1.37
C ALA A 111 -13.62 -15.01 2.68
N THR A 112 -12.93 -15.04 3.81
CA THR A 112 -13.49 -14.85 5.16
C THR A 112 -12.85 -13.65 5.84
N THR A 113 -13.51 -13.10 6.86
CA THR A 113 -12.89 -12.17 7.81
C THR A 113 -12.32 -12.93 8.99
N THR A 114 -11.16 -12.53 9.50
CA THR A 114 -10.48 -13.20 10.63
C THR A 114 -11.22 -13.08 11.96
N GLU A 115 -12.11 -12.09 12.12
CA GLU A 115 -12.83 -11.80 13.37
C GLU A 115 -14.31 -12.21 13.35
N GLY A 116 -14.79 -12.86 12.29
CA GLY A 116 -16.16 -13.33 12.17
C GLY A 116 -16.29 -14.43 11.15
N THR A 117 -17.17 -15.40 11.39
CA THR A 117 -17.48 -16.49 10.43
C THR A 117 -18.16 -16.00 9.14
N ASP A 118 -18.34 -14.69 9.00
CA ASP A 118 -19.04 -14.10 7.88
C ASP A 118 -18.16 -14.18 6.63
N LEU A 119 -18.65 -14.96 5.67
CA LEU A 119 -18.08 -15.02 4.33
C LEU A 119 -18.20 -13.65 3.69
N ARG A 120 -17.10 -13.16 3.09
CA ARG A 120 -17.18 -12.00 2.22
C ARG A 120 -18.07 -12.36 1.04
N PRO A 121 -19.15 -11.61 0.79
CA PRO A 121 -20.15 -12.01 -0.20
C PRO A 121 -19.49 -12.13 -1.57
N PHE A 122 -19.76 -13.25 -2.25
CA PHE A 122 -19.32 -13.53 -3.62
C PHE A 122 -17.85 -13.22 -3.89
N SER A 123 -16.99 -13.55 -2.93
CA SER A 123 -15.56 -13.23 -2.96
C SER A 123 -14.71 -14.47 -2.78
N ARG A 124 -13.69 -14.63 -3.62
CA ARG A 124 -12.61 -15.62 -3.45
C ARG A 124 -11.29 -14.90 -3.22
N VAL A 125 -10.36 -15.52 -2.51
CA VAL A 125 -9.02 -15.00 -2.23
C VAL A 125 -7.96 -16.05 -2.54
N GLY A 126 -6.88 -15.63 -3.18
CA GLY A 126 -5.63 -16.37 -3.32
C GLY A 126 -4.48 -15.52 -2.77
N TRP A 127 -3.37 -16.16 -2.44
CA TRP A 127 -2.17 -15.53 -1.92
C TRP A 127 -0.97 -16.00 -2.72
N LEU A 128 -0.27 -15.08 -3.38
CA LEU A 128 0.93 -15.38 -4.14
C LEU A 128 2.15 -14.92 -3.33
N ASP A 129 2.99 -15.86 -2.91
CA ASP A 129 4.20 -15.55 -2.14
C ASP A 129 5.21 -14.78 -3.02
N ASN A 130 5.65 -13.61 -2.56
CA ASN A 130 6.61 -12.76 -3.28
C ASN A 130 8.05 -13.30 -3.24
N PHE A 131 8.33 -14.36 -2.47
CA PHE A 131 9.65 -15.00 -2.40
C PHE A 131 9.68 -16.42 -2.96
N ALA A 132 8.55 -16.93 -3.46
CA ALA A 132 8.50 -18.26 -4.07
C ALA A 132 9.10 -18.26 -5.49
N ASP A 133 9.72 -19.38 -5.86
CA ASP A 133 10.25 -19.60 -7.21
C ASP A 133 9.14 -19.46 -8.27
N GLY A 134 9.40 -18.68 -9.34
CA GLY A 134 8.42 -18.41 -10.39
C GLY A 134 7.41 -17.31 -10.07
N ASN A 135 7.69 -16.48 -9.06
CA ASN A 135 6.88 -15.32 -8.65
C ASN A 135 7.63 -13.98 -8.86
N GLU A 136 8.57 -13.93 -9.79
CA GLU A 136 9.43 -12.75 -10.05
C GLU A 136 8.61 -11.50 -10.34
N LEU A 137 7.52 -11.63 -11.13
CA LEU A 137 6.61 -10.52 -11.38
C LEU A 137 5.98 -9.98 -10.08
N VAL A 138 5.56 -10.85 -9.17
CA VAL A 138 4.94 -10.45 -7.89
C VAL A 138 5.96 -9.74 -7.01
N HIS A 139 7.17 -10.28 -6.93
CA HIS A 139 8.29 -9.65 -6.25
C HIS A 139 8.58 -8.24 -6.80
N ASP A 140 8.74 -8.13 -8.12
CA ASP A 140 9.08 -6.88 -8.80
C ASP A 140 7.99 -5.83 -8.66
N MET A 141 6.72 -6.23 -8.61
CA MET A 141 5.60 -5.33 -8.31
C MET A 141 5.71 -4.70 -6.93
N GLY A 142 5.92 -5.51 -5.89
CA GLY A 142 6.06 -5.02 -4.52
C GLY A 142 7.27 -4.11 -4.36
N PHE A 143 8.41 -4.53 -4.94
CA PHE A 143 9.64 -3.75 -4.91
C PHE A 143 9.52 -2.41 -5.65
N ALA A 144 8.96 -2.41 -6.87
CA ALA A 144 8.76 -1.20 -7.66
C ALA A 144 7.80 -0.23 -6.98
N ALA A 145 6.70 -0.72 -6.40
CA ALA A 145 5.76 0.12 -5.67
C ALA A 145 6.39 0.71 -4.40
N GLY A 146 7.13 -0.09 -3.62
CA GLY A 146 7.84 0.39 -2.45
C GLY A 146 8.85 1.50 -2.78
N ARG A 147 9.68 1.29 -3.80
CA ARG A 147 10.67 2.29 -4.26
C ARG A 147 10.04 3.59 -4.74
N LEU A 148 8.87 3.50 -5.35
CA LEU A 148 8.18 4.66 -5.91
C LEU A 148 7.43 5.46 -4.84
N LEU A 149 6.80 4.76 -3.88
CA LEU A 149 5.80 5.37 -3.01
C LEU A 149 6.30 5.67 -1.60
N LEU A 150 7.29 4.93 -1.08
CA LEU A 150 7.77 5.09 0.30
C LEU A 150 8.93 6.08 0.39
N GLY A 151 9.04 6.80 1.51
CA GLY A 151 10.23 7.60 1.83
C GLY A 151 11.49 6.76 1.99
N GLU A 152 12.65 7.38 1.78
CA GLU A 152 13.97 6.71 1.83
C GLU A 152 14.23 6.05 3.19
N ALA A 153 13.79 6.67 4.29
CA ALA A 153 13.93 6.11 5.63
C ALA A 153 13.27 4.72 5.78
N VAL A 154 12.07 4.53 5.20
CA VAL A 154 11.38 3.23 5.21
C VAL A 154 12.03 2.26 4.25
N GLN A 155 12.46 2.71 3.07
CA GLN A 155 13.14 1.84 2.09
C GLN A 155 14.45 1.26 2.63
N ASN A 156 15.17 2.01 3.47
CA ASN A 156 16.43 1.60 4.07
C ASN A 156 16.27 0.84 5.39
N ASP A 157 15.05 0.73 5.94
CA ASP A 157 14.80 -0.02 7.17
C ASP A 157 14.82 -1.53 6.89
N PRO A 158 15.74 -2.30 7.51
CA PRO A 158 15.83 -3.75 7.30
C PRO A 158 14.63 -4.54 7.83
N SER A 159 13.78 -3.90 8.65
CA SER A 159 12.52 -4.48 9.13
C SER A 159 11.34 -4.22 8.18
N SER A 160 11.51 -3.34 7.19
CA SER A 160 10.51 -3.14 6.14
C SER A 160 10.46 -4.39 5.24
N CYS A 161 9.26 -4.88 4.97
CA CYS A 161 9.08 -6.00 4.06
C CYS A 161 7.74 -5.91 3.33
N CYS A 162 7.63 -6.54 2.18
CA CYS A 162 6.37 -6.64 1.45
C CYS A 162 5.70 -7.97 1.82
N GLU A 163 4.41 -7.93 2.19
CA GLU A 163 3.59 -9.14 2.33
C GLU A 163 3.45 -9.88 1.00
N SER A 164 2.95 -11.12 1.04
CA SER A 164 2.50 -11.85 -0.13
C SER A 164 1.34 -11.12 -0.82
N LEU A 165 1.24 -11.25 -2.14
CA LEU A 165 0.19 -10.59 -2.92
C LEU A 165 -1.15 -11.26 -2.68
N GLN A 166 -2.07 -10.54 -2.04
CA GLN A 166 -3.44 -11.00 -1.89
C GLN A 166 -4.21 -10.75 -3.17
N VAL A 167 -4.70 -11.78 -3.84
CA VAL A 167 -5.53 -11.67 -5.06
C VAL A 167 -6.98 -11.98 -4.71
N LEU A 168 -7.88 -11.03 -4.94
CA LEU A 168 -9.31 -11.11 -4.69
C LEU A 168 -10.09 -11.27 -5.99
N ASN A 169 -11.06 -12.18 -6.01
CA ASN A 169 -12.02 -12.34 -7.10
C ASN A 169 -13.47 -12.15 -6.60
N TYR A 170 -14.07 -11.00 -6.93
CA TYR A 170 -15.51 -10.76 -6.78
C TYR A 170 -16.26 -11.37 -7.96
N HIS A 171 -16.79 -12.58 -7.80
CA HIS A 171 -17.24 -13.42 -8.92
C HIS A 171 -18.74 -13.31 -9.24
N HIS A 172 -19.54 -12.61 -8.43
CA HIS A 172 -20.92 -12.25 -8.76
C HIS A 172 -21.22 -10.78 -8.46
N VAL A 173 -22.34 -10.30 -9.03
CA VAL A 173 -22.92 -8.99 -8.69
C VAL A 173 -23.21 -8.95 -7.20
N GLY A 174 -22.85 -7.83 -6.56
CA GLY A 174 -22.94 -7.69 -5.09
C GLY A 174 -21.71 -8.19 -4.34
N GLY A 175 -20.71 -8.77 -5.03
CA GLY A 175 -19.42 -9.05 -4.41
C GLY A 175 -18.75 -7.76 -3.95
N ALA A 176 -18.43 -7.70 -2.65
CA ALA A 176 -17.93 -6.50 -2.00
C ALA A 176 -17.03 -6.86 -0.82
N PHE A 177 -16.18 -5.90 -0.44
CA PHE A 177 -15.47 -5.91 0.83
C PHE A 177 -15.92 -4.68 1.62
N HIS A 178 -16.48 -4.90 2.80
CA HIS A 178 -17.01 -3.84 3.64
C HIS A 178 -15.90 -2.91 4.14
N LEU A 179 -16.31 -1.73 4.61
CA LEU A 179 -15.43 -0.73 5.20
C LEU A 179 -14.57 -1.35 6.31
N HIS A 180 -13.25 -1.23 6.19
CA HIS A 180 -12.26 -1.74 7.13
C HIS A 180 -11.00 -0.87 7.08
N HIS A 181 -10.11 -1.10 8.04
CA HIS A 181 -8.72 -0.65 7.97
C HIS A 181 -7.86 -1.88 7.65
N ASP A 182 -6.76 -1.71 6.90
CA ASP A 182 -5.93 -2.85 6.49
C ASP A 182 -5.16 -3.50 7.65
N GLY A 183 -5.13 -2.89 8.82
CA GLY A 183 -4.58 -3.48 10.04
C GLY A 183 -3.51 -2.62 10.69
N LEU A 184 -3.07 -3.04 11.87
CA LEU A 184 -2.01 -2.37 12.61
C LEU A 184 -0.63 -2.73 12.04
N GLY A 185 0.26 -1.73 11.99
CA GLY A 185 1.62 -1.90 11.50
C GLY A 185 1.74 -1.83 9.98
N ARG A 186 0.66 -1.66 9.22
CA ARG A 186 0.78 -1.48 7.76
C ARG A 186 1.00 -0.01 7.41
N LEU A 187 2.15 0.30 6.81
CA LEU A 187 2.51 1.67 6.44
C LEU A 187 1.80 2.13 5.16
N MET A 188 1.61 1.22 4.22
CA MET A 188 1.06 1.50 2.89
C MET A 188 0.26 0.30 2.40
N THR A 189 -0.81 0.55 1.64
CA THR A 189 -1.49 -0.49 0.85
C THR A 189 -1.46 -0.10 -0.61
N VAL A 190 -1.05 -1.04 -1.47
CA VAL A 190 -1.08 -0.85 -2.92
C VAL A 190 -2.18 -1.74 -3.50
N ILE A 191 -3.10 -1.17 -4.25
CA ILE A 191 -4.25 -1.90 -4.83
C ILE A 191 -4.11 -1.91 -6.36
N TYR A 192 -3.92 -3.10 -6.94
CA TYR A 192 -3.85 -3.32 -8.39
C TYR A 192 -5.21 -3.77 -8.93
N TYR A 193 -5.71 -3.07 -9.94
CA TYR A 193 -6.92 -3.45 -10.67
C TYR A 193 -6.55 -4.34 -11.86
N LEU A 194 -6.66 -5.66 -11.71
CA LEU A 194 -6.16 -6.60 -12.71
C LEU A 194 -7.06 -6.75 -13.93
N ASN A 195 -8.32 -6.31 -13.86
CA ASN A 195 -9.24 -6.38 -14.99
C ASN A 195 -10.07 -5.11 -15.22
N GLY A 196 -9.67 -3.99 -14.62
CA GLY A 196 -10.29 -2.67 -14.82
C GLY A 196 -11.73 -2.49 -14.32
N ILE A 197 -12.35 -3.52 -13.72
CA ILE A 197 -13.77 -3.51 -13.32
C ILE A 197 -13.86 -3.61 -11.78
N ALA A 198 -13.33 -2.63 -11.06
CA ALA A 198 -13.60 -2.45 -9.64
C ALA A 198 -13.42 -0.99 -9.25
N GLY A 199 -13.95 -0.63 -8.08
CA GLY A 199 -13.76 0.68 -7.47
C GLY A 199 -13.43 0.50 -5.99
N THR A 200 -12.55 1.36 -5.48
CA THR A 200 -12.24 1.46 -4.06
C THR A 200 -12.72 2.81 -3.59
N TRP A 201 -13.43 2.83 -2.46
CA TRP A 201 -14.00 4.04 -1.89
C TRP A 201 -13.36 4.31 -0.54
N PHE A 202 -12.86 5.53 -0.36
CA PHE A 202 -12.22 6.00 0.87
C PHE A 202 -13.12 7.07 1.52
N PRO A 203 -14.07 6.69 2.41
CA PRO A 203 -15.08 7.61 2.93
C PRO A 203 -14.54 8.75 3.78
N PHE A 204 -13.32 8.63 4.28
CA PHE A 204 -12.67 9.60 5.16
C PHE A 204 -11.55 10.38 4.46
N ALA A 205 -11.34 10.16 3.16
CA ALA A 205 -10.36 10.90 2.41
C ALA A 205 -10.83 12.34 2.20
N ASN A 206 -9.97 13.29 2.54
CA ASN A 206 -10.18 14.69 2.19
C ASN A 206 -9.90 14.86 0.69
N SER A 207 -10.94 14.73 -0.13
CA SER A 207 -10.87 15.19 -1.51
C SER A 207 -10.82 16.72 -1.52
N CYS A 208 -10.09 17.28 -2.49
CA CYS A 208 -10.19 18.71 -2.79
C CYS A 208 -11.55 18.98 -3.45
N GLU A 209 -12.63 18.99 -2.67
CA GLU A 209 -13.99 19.31 -3.11
C GLU A 209 -14.63 20.41 -2.24
N ASP A 210 -13.94 21.55 -2.14
CA ASP A 210 -14.61 22.81 -1.73
C ASP A 210 -14.74 23.82 -2.89
N THR A 211 -14.39 23.47 -4.14
CA THR A 211 -14.54 24.42 -5.26
C THR A 211 -15.14 23.91 -6.57
N LEU A 212 -15.47 22.62 -6.75
CA LEU A 212 -15.96 22.14 -8.06
C LEU A 212 -17.19 21.21 -8.06
N CYS A 213 -17.85 20.97 -6.93
CA CYS A 213 -19.23 20.48 -6.97
C CYS A 213 -20.19 21.69 -7.00
N PRO A 214 -20.82 22.03 -8.14
CA PRO A 214 -22.01 22.87 -8.08
C PRO A 214 -23.05 22.08 -7.28
N ALA A 215 -23.32 22.55 -6.07
CA ALA A 215 -24.55 22.26 -5.36
C ALA A 215 -25.70 22.64 -6.29
N ASN A 216 -26.27 21.66 -7.00
CA ASN A 216 -27.55 21.72 -7.69
C ASN A 216 -27.93 20.32 -8.17
N ARG A 217 -28.44 19.51 -7.25
CA ARG A 217 -29.60 18.65 -7.53
C ARG A 217 -30.64 18.96 -6.47
N GLU A 218 -31.29 20.10 -6.63
CA GLU A 218 -32.64 20.28 -6.14
C GLU A 218 -33.60 19.69 -7.18
N GLU A 219 -34.45 18.79 -6.66
CA GLU A 219 -35.75 18.28 -7.12
C GLU A 219 -35.90 17.67 -8.53
#